data_AF-A0A1B6PTA1-F1
#
_entry.id   AF-A0A1B6PTA1-F1
#
_cell.length_a   1.000
_cell.length_b   1.000
_cell.length_c   1.000
_cell.angle_alpha   90.00
_cell.angle_beta   90.00
_cell.angle_gamma   90.00
#
_symmetry.space_group_name_H-M   'P 1'
#
loop_
_entity.id
_entity.type
_entity.pdbx_description
1 polymer ?
#
loop_
_entity_poly.entity_id
_entity_poly.type
_entity_poly.pdbx_seq_one_letter_code
_entity_poly.pdbx_strand_id
1 'polypeptide(L)'
;MAHKKRCSKSLEKKASELTTLCGIKLCVVVYGQGEAQPKVWPSNEEAKDLLMKFNRRLDVSSLKKTKNQEEFLQSRSLKLHEQVSKLDLENREHVTLDVLHDSMVGGRPGLVGSNKGELLSLRDMVDMKMRKIEARLQQLAVGEEVLPQPLPQDSYNLGACSMLPSAK
;
A
#
# COMPACT_ATOMS: atom_id res chain seq x y z
N MET A 1 -4.90 30.27 -28.88
CA MET A 1 -5.03 29.70 -30.24
C MET A 1 -3.87 28.79 -30.68
N ALA A 2 -2.60 29.07 -30.33
CA ALA A 2 -1.44 28.28 -30.77
C ALA A 2 -1.39 26.83 -30.21
N HIS A 3 -1.72 26.64 -28.93
CA HIS A 3 -1.73 25.33 -28.27
C HIS A 3 -2.69 24.32 -28.97
N LYS A 4 -3.89 24.79 -29.30
CA LYS A 4 -4.94 24.01 -29.98
C LYS A 4 -4.55 23.56 -31.39
N LYS A 5 -3.89 24.43 -32.17
CA LYS A 5 -3.40 24.11 -33.52
C LYS A 5 -2.24 23.09 -33.47
N ARG A 6 -1.37 23.17 -32.46
CA ARG A 6 -0.26 22.21 -32.27
C ARG A 6 -0.77 20.83 -31.89
N CYS A 7 -1.76 20.78 -30.99
CA CYS A 7 -2.35 19.53 -30.49
C CYS A 7 -3.04 18.69 -31.59
N SER A 8 -3.86 19.31 -32.45
CA SER A 8 -4.54 18.61 -33.57
C SER A 8 -3.53 17.97 -34.53
N LYS A 9 -2.53 18.74 -34.99
CA LYS A 9 -1.51 18.25 -35.92
C LYS A 9 -0.67 17.13 -35.31
N SER A 10 -0.31 17.23 -34.03
CA SER A 10 0.45 16.16 -33.37
C SER A 10 -0.40 14.90 -33.22
N LEU A 11 -1.70 15.02 -32.95
CA LEU A 11 -2.59 13.88 -32.79
C LEU A 11 -2.83 13.17 -34.12
N GLU A 12 -3.04 13.91 -35.20
CA GLU A 12 -3.12 13.39 -36.57
C GLU A 12 -1.84 12.63 -36.95
N LYS A 13 -0.67 13.21 -36.68
CA LYS A 13 0.61 12.53 -36.92
C LYS A 13 0.73 11.23 -36.14
N LYS A 14 0.37 11.23 -34.85
CA LYS A 14 0.39 10.03 -34.01
C LYS A 14 -0.59 8.96 -34.48
N ALA A 15 -1.78 9.37 -34.92
CA ALA A 15 -2.77 8.45 -35.48
C ALA A 15 -2.28 7.81 -36.79
N SER A 16 -1.61 8.57 -37.65
CA SER A 16 -0.97 8.07 -38.87
C SER A 16 0.17 7.08 -38.57
N GLU A 17 1.05 7.43 -37.62
CA GLU A 17 2.12 6.53 -37.14
C GLU A 17 1.53 5.21 -36.61
N LEU A 18 0.51 5.26 -35.76
CA LEU A 18 -0.15 4.06 -35.22
C LEU A 18 -0.83 3.22 -36.30
N THR A 19 -1.52 3.86 -37.24
CA THR A 19 -2.16 3.17 -38.37
C THR A 19 -1.12 2.42 -39.20
N THR A 20 0.03 3.06 -39.45
CA THR A 20 1.12 2.50 -40.25
C THR A 20 1.87 1.39 -39.50
N LEU A 21 2.24 1.62 -38.24
CA LEU A 21 3.09 0.71 -37.47
C LEU A 21 2.34 -0.50 -36.92
N CYS A 22 1.06 -0.32 -36.56
CA CYS A 22 0.27 -1.35 -35.91
C CYS A 22 -0.82 -1.95 -36.82
N GLY A 23 -1.01 -1.43 -38.05
CA GLY A 23 -2.01 -1.93 -38.99
C GLY A 23 -3.46 -1.77 -38.52
N ILE A 24 -3.70 -0.85 -37.59
CA ILE A 24 -5.01 -0.59 -37.00
C ILE A 24 -5.71 0.56 -37.73
N LYS A 25 -7.04 0.53 -37.79
CA LYS A 25 -7.84 1.60 -38.39
C LYS A 25 -8.21 2.64 -37.33
N LEU A 26 -7.84 3.90 -37.56
CA LEU A 26 -8.15 5.02 -36.66
C LEU A 26 -8.77 6.19 -37.42
N CYS A 27 -9.57 6.97 -36.71
CA CYS A 27 -9.93 8.33 -37.10
C CYS A 27 -9.76 9.27 -35.90
N VAL A 28 -9.55 10.55 -36.18
CA VAL A 28 -9.45 11.61 -35.18
C VAL A 28 -10.49 12.67 -35.50
N VAL A 29 -11.31 13.03 -34.52
CA VAL A 29 -12.31 14.10 -34.61
C VAL A 29 -12.08 15.08 -33.47
N VAL A 30 -11.67 16.31 -33.81
CA VAL A 30 -11.35 17.36 -32.83
C VAL A 30 -12.37 18.47 -32.91
N TYR A 31 -13.18 18.62 -31.87
CA TYR A 31 -14.08 19.76 -31.71
C TYR A 31 -13.35 20.92 -31.09
N GLY A 32 -13.26 22.02 -31.83
CA GLY A 32 -12.67 23.23 -31.32
C GLY A 32 -13.67 24.08 -30.57
N GLN A 33 -13.30 24.63 -29.39
CA GLN A 33 -14.09 25.69 -28.75
C GLN A 33 -14.32 26.84 -29.73
N GLY A 34 -15.58 27.18 -29.97
CA GLY A 34 -16.02 28.23 -30.91
C GLY A 34 -15.93 27.89 -32.40
N GLU A 35 -15.53 26.66 -32.77
CA GLU A 35 -15.48 26.24 -34.18
C GLU A 35 -16.79 25.51 -34.55
N ALA A 36 -17.43 25.93 -35.65
CA ALA A 36 -18.70 25.36 -36.10
C ALA A 36 -18.56 23.93 -36.67
N GLN A 37 -17.37 23.57 -37.16
CA GLN A 37 -17.08 22.25 -37.71
C GLN A 37 -15.86 21.64 -37.02
N PRO A 38 -15.85 20.32 -36.78
CA PRO A 38 -14.68 19.64 -36.24
C PRO A 38 -13.57 19.52 -37.29
N LYS A 39 -12.34 19.41 -36.82
CA LYS A 39 -11.24 18.90 -37.64
C LYS A 39 -11.30 17.39 -37.66
N VAL A 40 -11.24 16.82 -38.85
CA VAL A 40 -11.39 15.38 -39.07
C VAL A 40 -10.20 14.87 -39.84
N TRP A 41 -9.64 13.76 -39.37
CA TRP A 41 -8.63 12.96 -40.06
C TRP A 41 -9.06 11.48 -40.04
N PRO A 42 -8.83 10.71 -41.11
CA PRO A 42 -8.15 11.08 -42.36
C PRO A 42 -9.04 11.90 -43.33
N SER A 43 -10.25 11.44 -43.61
CA SER A 43 -11.29 12.19 -44.34
C SER A 43 -12.61 12.10 -43.59
N ASN A 44 -13.57 12.97 -43.94
CA ASN A 44 -14.89 12.94 -43.31
C ASN A 44 -15.61 11.62 -43.61
N GLU A 45 -15.47 11.11 -44.83
CA GLU A 45 -16.11 9.89 -45.31
C GLU A 45 -15.54 8.67 -44.58
N GLU A 46 -14.22 8.58 -44.50
CA GLU A 46 -13.54 7.46 -43.84
C GLU A 46 -13.77 7.48 -42.33
N ALA A 47 -13.69 8.65 -41.68
CA ALA A 47 -14.00 8.77 -40.26
C ALA A 47 -15.45 8.36 -39.94
N LYS A 48 -16.42 8.76 -40.79
CA LYS A 48 -17.83 8.34 -40.65
C LYS A 48 -17.99 6.82 -40.77
N ASP A 49 -17.38 6.20 -41.78
CA ASP A 49 -17.43 4.74 -41.96
C ASP A 49 -16.81 3.99 -40.77
N LEU A 50 -15.67 4.46 -40.26
CA LEU A 50 -15.02 3.91 -39.07
C LEU A 50 -15.90 4.05 -37.82
N LEU A 51 -16.48 5.22 -37.58
CA LEU A 51 -17.40 5.45 -36.47
C LEU A 51 -18.66 4.58 -36.56
N MET A 52 -19.24 4.42 -37.75
CA MET A 52 -20.38 3.52 -37.94
C MET A 52 -20.02 2.07 -37.63
N LYS A 53 -18.87 1.59 -38.13
CA LYS A 53 -18.37 0.24 -37.85
C LYS A 53 -18.07 0.03 -36.37
N PHE A 54 -17.50 1.03 -35.71
CA PHE A 54 -17.25 1.02 -34.27
C PHE A 54 -18.56 0.93 -33.48
N ASN A 55 -19.52 1.82 -33.75
CA ASN A 55 -20.84 1.83 -33.09
C ASN A 55 -21.62 0.53 -33.26
N ARG A 56 -21.51 -0.14 -34.42
CA ARG A 56 -22.14 -1.47 -34.62
C ARG A 56 -21.54 -2.57 -33.75
N ARG A 57 -20.27 -2.43 -33.36
CA ARG A 57 -19.52 -3.42 -32.56
C ARG A 57 -19.42 -3.02 -31.09
N LEU A 58 -19.81 -1.79 -30.75
CA LEU A 58 -19.66 -1.24 -29.43
C LEU A 58 -20.56 -1.96 -28.43
N ASP A 59 -19.95 -2.69 -27.51
CA ASP A 59 -20.58 -3.05 -26.26
C ASP A 59 -20.47 -1.85 -25.31
N VAL A 60 -21.58 -1.18 -25.03
CA VAL A 60 -21.63 0.02 -24.16
C VAL A 60 -21.12 -0.29 -22.74
N SER A 61 -21.18 -1.55 -22.30
CA SER A 61 -20.59 -1.97 -21.03
C SER A 61 -19.05 -1.95 -21.03
N SER A 62 -18.43 -2.14 -22.21
CA SER A 62 -16.98 -2.11 -22.41
C SER A 62 -16.41 -0.69 -22.45
N LEU A 63 -17.18 0.31 -22.89
CA LEU A 63 -16.77 1.72 -22.88
C LEU A 63 -16.45 2.19 -21.46
N LYS A 64 -17.20 1.72 -20.46
CA LYS A 64 -16.97 2.01 -19.03
C LYS A 64 -15.64 1.46 -18.49
N LYS A 65 -14.99 0.53 -19.20
CA LYS A 65 -13.68 -0.04 -18.83
C LYS A 65 -12.50 0.75 -19.41
N THR A 66 -12.76 1.75 -20.25
CA THR A 66 -11.71 2.60 -20.80
C THR A 66 -11.22 3.54 -19.70
N LYS A 67 -10.04 3.25 -19.14
CA LYS A 67 -9.36 4.18 -18.23
C LYS A 67 -8.92 5.39 -19.03
N ASN A 68 -9.32 6.57 -18.60
CA ASN A 68 -8.82 7.80 -19.22
C ASN A 68 -7.36 8.05 -18.79
N GLN A 69 -6.67 8.94 -19.52
CA GLN A 69 -5.25 9.21 -19.28
C GLN A 69 -4.99 9.77 -17.87
N GLU A 70 -5.90 10.57 -17.35
CA GLU A 70 -5.78 11.16 -16.01
C GLU A 70 -5.84 10.08 -14.93
N GLU A 71 -6.84 9.20 -14.96
CA GLU A 71 -6.96 8.06 -14.04
C GLU A 71 -5.73 7.14 -14.09
N PHE A 72 -5.21 6.89 -15.29
CA PHE A 72 -3.99 6.10 -15.45
C PHE A 72 -2.78 6.76 -14.77
N LEU A 73 -2.59 8.06 -15.01
CA LEU A 73 -1.47 8.81 -14.43
C LEU A 73 -1.60 8.95 -12.91
N GLN A 74 -2.80 9.22 -12.40
CA GLN A 74 -3.08 9.27 -10.97
C GLN A 74 -2.78 7.91 -10.32
N SER A 75 -3.28 6.82 -10.89
CA SER A 75 -3.00 5.46 -10.39
C SER A 75 -1.51 5.15 -10.39
N ARG A 76 -0.78 5.55 -11.43
CA ARG A 76 0.68 5.36 -11.49
C ARG A 76 1.42 6.23 -10.47
N SER A 77 0.99 7.47 -10.27
CA SER A 77 1.54 8.38 -9.27
C SER A 77 1.40 7.80 -7.86
N LEU A 78 0.20 7.30 -7.52
CA LEU A 78 -0.06 6.67 -6.23
C LEU A 78 0.84 5.44 -5.99
N LYS A 79 0.98 4.57 -7.00
CA LYS A 79 1.86 3.39 -6.90
C LYS A 79 3.33 3.78 -6.68
N LEU A 80 3.81 4.82 -7.37
CA LEU A 80 5.18 5.31 -7.18
C LEU A 80 5.35 5.90 -5.79
N HIS A 81 4.37 6.66 -5.30
CA HIS A 81 4.39 7.21 -3.95
C HIS A 81 4.44 6.11 -2.88
N GLU A 82 3.65 5.04 -3.05
CA GLU A 82 3.66 3.88 -2.16
C GLU A 82 5.03 3.17 -2.18
N GLN A 83 5.63 2.98 -3.36
CA GLN A 83 6.97 2.40 -3.49
C GLN A 83 8.04 3.24 -2.81
N VAL A 84 8.02 4.56 -2.99
CA VAL A 84 8.96 5.47 -2.32
C VAL A 84 8.76 5.41 -0.81
N SER A 85 7.52 5.47 -0.32
CA SER A 85 7.22 5.41 1.11
C SER A 85 7.71 4.10 1.74
N LYS A 86 7.57 2.97 1.02
CA LYS A 86 8.07 1.67 1.46
C LYS A 86 9.61 1.66 1.53
N LEU A 87 10.27 2.12 0.48
CA LEU A 87 11.74 2.17 0.44
C LEU A 87 12.31 3.11 1.51
N ASP A 88 11.66 4.24 1.77
CA ASP A 88 12.06 5.17 2.83
C ASP A 88 11.95 4.53 4.22
N LEU A 89 10.89 3.75 4.46
CA LEU A 89 10.73 3.00 5.69
C LEU A 89 11.82 1.93 5.84
N GLU A 90 12.05 1.12 4.79
CA GLU A 90 13.10 0.09 4.79
C GLU A 90 14.49 0.70 5.02
N ASN A 91 14.82 1.80 4.32
CA ASN A 91 16.07 2.52 4.51
C ASN A 91 16.22 3.06 5.93
N ARG A 92 15.14 3.63 6.51
CA ARG A 92 15.17 4.11 7.89
C ARG A 92 15.40 2.97 8.87
N GLU A 93 14.80 1.80 8.65
CA GLU A 93 15.05 0.61 9.46
C GLU A 93 16.53 0.17 9.34
N HIS A 94 17.08 0.12 8.12
CA HIS A 94 18.49 -0.23 7.91
C HIS A 94 19.45 0.72 8.62
N VAL A 95 19.30 2.04 8.41
CA VAL A 95 20.14 3.05 9.08
C VAL A 95 20.04 2.93 10.61
N THR A 96 18.84 2.68 11.13
CA THR A 96 18.63 2.51 12.57
C THR A 96 19.33 1.25 13.10
N LEU A 97 19.25 0.13 12.36
CA LEU A 97 19.96 -1.10 12.72
C LEU A 97 21.47 -0.93 12.67
N ASP A 98 22.00 -0.18 11.71
CA ASP A 98 23.44 0.10 11.61
C ASP A 98 23.95 0.87 12.83
N VAL A 99 23.20 1.89 13.29
CA VAL A 99 23.55 2.63 14.53
C VAL A 99 23.53 1.71 15.75
N LEU A 100 22.52 0.84 15.85
CA LEU A 100 22.45 -0.14 16.95
C LEU A 100 23.65 -1.09 16.91
N HIS A 101 23.94 -1.66 15.74
CA HIS A 101 25.06 -2.58 15.53
C HIS A 101 26.39 -1.93 15.90
N ASP A 102 26.66 -0.73 15.38
CA ASP A 102 27.87 0.03 15.65
C ASP A 102 28.04 0.32 17.15
N SER A 103 26.94 0.54 17.88
CA SER A 103 26.99 0.68 19.34
C SER A 103 27.34 -0.64 20.04
N MET A 104 26.75 -1.76 19.61
CA MET A 104 26.98 -3.08 20.21
C MET A 104 28.41 -3.59 20.04
N VAL A 105 29.06 -3.28 18.91
CA VAL A 105 30.46 -3.64 18.65
C VAL A 105 31.46 -2.65 19.25
N GLY A 106 30.98 -1.62 19.95
CA GLY A 106 31.81 -0.63 20.64
C GLY A 106 32.30 0.52 19.77
N GLY A 107 31.83 0.67 18.53
CA GLY A 107 32.14 1.82 17.67
C GLY A 107 31.49 3.13 18.15
N ARG A 108 30.29 3.03 18.75
CA ARG A 108 29.63 4.13 19.48
C ARG A 108 29.10 3.66 20.85
N PRO A 109 29.98 3.53 21.87
CA PRO A 109 29.57 3.07 23.20
C PRO A 109 28.47 3.97 23.77
N GLY A 110 27.38 3.37 24.25
CA GLY A 110 26.26 4.11 24.84
C GLY A 110 25.58 5.10 23.88
N LEU A 111 25.67 4.87 22.56
CA LEU A 111 25.13 5.75 21.51
C LEU A 111 25.71 7.18 21.51
N VAL A 112 26.92 7.35 22.08
CA VAL A 112 27.60 8.65 22.08
C VAL A 112 27.88 9.08 20.64
N GLY A 113 27.53 10.32 20.31
CA GLY A 113 27.69 10.90 18.97
C GLY A 113 26.50 10.66 18.03
N SER A 114 25.46 9.94 18.46
CA SER A 114 24.21 9.84 17.68
C SER A 114 23.42 11.14 17.69
N ASN A 115 22.82 11.47 16.56
CA ASN A 115 21.94 12.62 16.45
C ASN A 115 20.53 12.33 16.98
N LYS A 116 19.74 13.38 17.22
CA LYS A 116 18.37 13.25 17.74
C LYS A 116 17.48 12.34 16.86
N GLY A 117 17.61 12.42 15.53
CA GLY A 117 16.82 11.61 14.60
C GLY A 117 17.13 10.11 14.68
N GLU A 118 18.41 9.76 14.83
CA GLU A 118 18.87 8.38 15.04
C GLU A 118 18.32 7.82 16.36
N LEU A 119 18.44 8.58 17.45
CA LEU A 119 17.93 8.17 18.76
C LEU A 119 16.41 7.99 18.78
N LEU A 120 15.66 8.89 18.13
CA LEU A 120 14.21 8.75 18.00
C LEU A 120 13.84 7.51 17.18
N SER A 121 14.56 7.24 16.09
CA SER A 121 14.30 6.06 15.25
C SER A 121 14.61 4.75 15.97
N LEU A 122 15.70 4.71 16.75
CA LEU A 122 16.03 3.58 17.62
C LEU A 122 14.94 3.32 18.65
N ARG A 123 14.48 4.37 19.36
CA ARG A 123 13.37 4.26 20.31
C ARG A 123 12.12 3.70 19.63
N ASP A 124 11.70 4.30 18.51
CA ASP A 124 10.50 3.88 17.78
C ASP A 124 10.60 2.41 17.33
N MET A 125 11.79 1.97 16.92
CA MET A 125 12.05 0.58 16.56
C MET A 125 11.94 -0.37 17.75
N VAL A 126 12.50 -0.01 18.91
CA VAL A 126 12.36 -0.79 20.15
C VAL A 126 10.90 -0.92 20.54
N ASP A 127 10.15 0.19 20.57
CA ASP A 127 8.72 0.20 20.90
C ASP A 127 7.91 -0.66 19.94
N MET A 128 8.24 -0.64 18.64
CA MET A 128 7.59 -1.50 17.64
C MET A 128 7.91 -2.98 17.87
N LYS A 129 9.17 -3.33 18.19
CA LYS A 129 9.57 -4.72 18.45
C LYS A 129 8.94 -5.25 19.73
N MET A 130 8.90 -4.44 20.80
CA MET A 130 8.24 -4.79 22.07
C MET A 130 6.75 -5.07 21.86
N ARG A 131 6.03 -4.19 21.15
CA ARG A 131 4.62 -4.44 20.78
C ARG A 131 4.41 -5.72 19.97
N LYS A 132 5.32 -6.01 19.03
CA LYS A 132 5.25 -7.27 18.24
C LYS A 132 5.47 -8.50 19.13
N ILE A 133 6.38 -8.43 20.10
CA ILE A 133 6.61 -9.51 21.06
C ILE A 133 5.36 -9.72 21.91
N GLU A 134 4.79 -8.65 22.47
CA GLU A 134 3.57 -8.70 23.27
C GLU A 134 2.39 -9.32 22.51
N ALA A 135 2.15 -8.88 21.26
CA ALA A 135 1.10 -9.45 20.42
C ALA A 135 1.30 -10.95 20.15
N ARG A 136 2.55 -11.40 19.95
CA ARG A 136 2.86 -12.83 19.78
C ARG A 136 2.66 -13.63 21.06
N LEU A 137 3.04 -13.08 22.22
CA LEU A 137 2.81 -13.73 23.51
C LEU A 137 1.31 -13.94 23.77
N GLN A 138 0.48 -12.95 23.46
CA GLN A 138 -0.98 -13.05 23.57
C GLN A 138 -1.56 -14.13 22.65
N GLN A 139 -1.09 -14.22 21.40
CA GLN A 139 -1.53 -15.27 20.46
C GLN A 139 -1.17 -16.68 20.94
N LEU A 140 -0.02 -16.84 21.60
CA LEU A 140 0.44 -18.12 22.13
C LEU A 140 -0.28 -18.49 23.44
N ALA A 141 -0.68 -17.51 24.26
CA ALA A 141 -1.42 -17.73 25.50
C ALA A 141 -2.86 -18.26 25.28
N VAL A 142 -3.44 -18.06 24.08
CA VAL A 142 -4.77 -18.60 23.73
C VAL A 142 -4.73 -20.12 23.42
N GLY A 143 -3.54 -20.73 23.32
CA GLY A 143 -3.37 -22.17 23.07
C GLY A 143 -3.28 -23.05 24.32
N GLU A 144 -3.29 -22.48 25.52
CA GLU A 144 -3.06 -23.23 26.77
C GLU A 144 -3.96 -22.72 27.89
N GLU A 145 -5.29 -22.87 27.71
CA GLU A 145 -6.23 -22.84 28.83
C GLU A 145 -6.40 -24.26 29.38
N VAL A 146 -5.40 -24.74 30.12
CA VAL A 146 -5.59 -25.83 31.08
C VAL A 146 -5.76 -25.19 32.46
N LEU A 147 -7.03 -25.16 32.88
CA LEU A 147 -7.48 -24.79 34.21
C LEU A 147 -6.64 -25.51 35.30
N PRO A 148 -6.14 -24.82 36.35
CA PRO A 148 -5.56 -25.50 37.49
C PRO A 148 -6.67 -26.27 38.24
N GLN A 149 -6.58 -27.60 38.30
CA GLN A 149 -7.48 -28.38 39.12
C GLN A 149 -7.20 -28.17 40.62
N PRO A 150 -8.22 -28.16 41.49
CA PRO A 150 -8.01 -28.01 42.93
C PRO A 150 -7.32 -29.23 43.52
N LEU A 151 -6.36 -29.00 44.42
CA LEU A 151 -5.66 -30.04 45.15
C LEU A 151 -6.64 -30.85 46.04
N PRO A 152 -6.41 -32.17 46.22
CA PRO A 152 -7.22 -33.00 47.11
C PRO A 152 -7.19 -32.48 48.56
N GLN A 153 -8.37 -32.32 49.16
CA GLN A 153 -8.48 -32.01 50.59
C GLN A 153 -8.29 -33.31 51.39
N ASP A 154 -7.13 -33.47 52.00
CA ASP A 154 -6.92 -34.52 53.01
C ASP A 154 -7.74 -34.19 54.26
N SER A 155 -8.75 -35.02 54.52
CA SER A 155 -9.51 -35.02 55.77
C SER A 155 -8.63 -35.54 56.91
N TYR A 156 -8.00 -34.66 57.68
CA TYR A 156 -7.49 -35.05 58.99
C TYR A 156 -8.70 -35.16 59.94
N ASN A 157 -9.02 -36.41 60.31
CA ASN A 157 -9.90 -36.67 61.43
C ASN A 157 -9.23 -36.18 62.72
N LEU A 158 -9.73 -35.07 63.26
CA LEU A 158 -9.35 -34.60 64.59
C LEU A 158 -10.05 -35.49 65.62
N GLY A 159 -9.40 -36.58 66.01
CA GLY A 159 -9.81 -37.41 67.12
C GLY A 159 -9.85 -36.58 68.39
N ALA A 160 -11.05 -36.44 68.97
CA ALA A 160 -11.27 -35.80 70.24
C ALA A 160 -10.53 -36.56 71.36
N CYS A 161 -9.72 -35.85 72.15
CA CYS A 161 -9.30 -36.29 73.46
C CYS A 161 -9.76 -35.25 74.49
N SER A 162 -10.84 -35.59 75.18
CA SER A 162 -11.41 -34.82 76.27
C SER A 162 -10.77 -35.20 77.61
N MET A 163 -10.90 -34.27 78.58
CA MET A 163 -10.76 -34.37 80.04
C MET A 163 -9.39 -33.92 80.60
N LEU A 164 -9.23 -33.11 81.66
CA LEU A 164 -10.08 -32.37 82.62
C LEU A 164 -9.12 -31.40 83.40
N PRO A 165 -9.61 -30.43 84.21
CA PRO A 165 -8.82 -29.29 84.69
C PRO A 165 -8.09 -29.52 86.01
N SER A 166 -7.03 -28.73 86.21
CA SER A 166 -6.24 -28.59 87.44
C SER A 166 -7.04 -28.14 88.65
N ALA A 167 -6.68 -28.65 89.84
CA ALA A 167 -6.97 -28.02 91.12
C ALA A 167 -5.78 -28.18 92.09
N LYS A 168 -5.29 -27.00 92.54
CA LYS A 168 -4.42 -26.65 93.68
C LYS A 168 -3.01 -27.25 93.78
#